data_AF-A0A6S6G4L1-F1
#
_entry.id   AF-A0A6S6G4L1-F1
#
_cell.length_a   1.000
_cell.length_b   1.000
_cell.length_c   1.000
_cell.angle_alpha   90.00
_cell.angle_beta   90.00
_cell.angle_gamma   90.00
#
_symmetry.space_group_name_H-M   'P 1'
#
loop_
_entity.id
_entity.type
_entity.pdbx_description
1 polymer ?
#
loop_
_entity_poly.entity_id
_entity_poly.type
_entity_poly.pdbx_seq_one_letter_code
_entity_poly.pdbx_strand_id
1 'polypeptide(L)' 'MSFTTIIGAAIGSAIDGSSGDDSSVDGAITGAIAANVVKAVIPLAVTFTVGWLVLRGVGKLKDQVFGADLPKR' A
#
# COMPACT_ATOMS: atom_id res chain seq x y z
N MET A 1 -11.47 1.76 -15.29
CA MET A 1 -11.46 0.85 -14.11
C MET A 1 -11.14 1.68 -12.88
N SER A 2 -11.96 1.58 -11.83
CA SER A 2 -11.73 2.38 -10.61
C SER A 2 -10.66 1.73 -9.74
N PHE A 3 -9.90 2.52 -8.97
CA PHE A 3 -8.86 2.04 -8.05
C PHE A 3 -9.41 0.98 -7.08
N THR A 4 -10.65 1.17 -6.64
CA THR A 4 -11.41 0.23 -5.80
C THR A 4 -11.64 -1.11 -6.48
N THR A 5 -11.80 -1.14 -7.81
CA THR A 5 -11.97 -2.36 -8.60
C THR A 5 -10.66 -3.15 -8.69
N ILE A 6 -9.52 -2.46 -8.83
CA ILE A 6 -8.20 -3.10 -8.90
C ILE A 6 -7.81 -3.68 -7.53
N ILE A 7 -8.06 -2.94 -6.44
CA ILE A 7 -7.85 -3.44 -5.08
C ILE A 7 -8.81 -4.59 -4.77
N GLY A 8 -10.09 -4.46 -5.13
CA GLY A 8 -11.08 -5.53 -4.95
C GLY A 8 -10.73 -6.79 -5.74
N ALA A 9 -10.21 -6.65 -6.97
CA ALA A 9 -9.74 -7.76 -7.78
C ALA A 9 -8.44 -8.38 -7.23
N ALA A 10 -7.50 -7.59 -6.73
CA ALA A 10 -6.27 -8.11 -6.13
C ALA A 10 -6.56 -8.88 -4.83
N ILE A 11 -7.39 -8.32 -3.94
CA ILE A 11 -7.85 -8.99 -2.71
C ILE A 11 -8.70 -10.21 -3.08
N GLY A 12 -9.62 -10.09 -4.04
CA GLY A 12 -10.43 -11.18 -4.54
C GLY A 12 -9.59 -12.31 -5.13
N SER A 13 -8.57 -12.01 -5.92
CA SER A 13 -7.65 -12.99 -6.51
C SER A 13 -6.76 -13.69 -5.47
N ALA A 14 -6.39 -12.98 -4.39
CA ALA A 14 -5.65 -13.58 -3.29
C ALA A 14 -6.52 -14.53 -2.45
N ILE A 15 -7.83 -14.28 -2.39
CA ILE A 15 -8.81 -15.14 -1.71
C ILE A 15 -9.19 -16.33 -2.60
N ASP A 16 -9.42 -16.09 -3.89
CA ASP A 16 -9.79 -17.09 -4.91
C ASP A 16 -8.66 -18.11 -5.14
N GLY A 17 -7.39 -17.68 -5.04
CA GLY A 17 -6.23 -18.58 -5.09
C GLY A 17 -6.10 -19.55 -3.91
N SER A 18 -6.89 -19.39 -2.84
CA SER A 18 -6.94 -20.33 -1.70
C SER A 18 -8.04 -21.38 -1.80
N SER A 19 -8.89 -21.33 -2.83
CA SER A 19 -10.08 -22.18 -2.94
C SER A 19 -10.06 -23.00 -4.22
N GLY A 20 -9.31 -24.11 -4.17
CA GLY A 20 -9.59 -25.28 -4.97
C GLY A 20 -9.98 -26.40 -4.02
N ASP A 21 -11.29 -26.58 -3.81
CA ASP A 21 -11.95 -27.64 -3.02
C ASP A 21 -11.57 -27.75 -1.52
N ASP A 22 -12.43 -27.17 -0.67
CA ASP A 22 -13.10 -27.85 0.46
C ASP A 22 -13.72 -26.80 1.42
N SER A 23 -15.06 -26.68 1.44
CA SER A 23 -15.86 -25.88 2.36
C SER A 23 -15.85 -24.34 2.19
N SER A 24 -16.97 -23.79 1.71
CA SER A 24 -17.25 -22.34 1.61
C SER A 24 -17.10 -21.57 2.94
N VAL A 25 -17.06 -22.29 4.06
CA VAL A 25 -16.86 -21.75 5.42
C VAL A 25 -15.40 -21.28 5.61
N ASP A 26 -14.41 -22.01 5.11
CA ASP A 26 -12.99 -21.65 5.27
C ASP A 26 -12.61 -20.44 4.40
N GLY A 27 -13.22 -20.31 3.23
CA GLY A 27 -13.07 -19.12 2.38
C GLY A 27 -13.66 -17.86 3.00
N ALA A 28 -14.78 -17.98 3.73
CA ALA A 28 -15.40 -16.84 4.42
C ALA A 28 -14.56 -16.37 5.63
N ILE A 29 -14.01 -17.30 6.40
CA ILE A 29 -13.14 -17.00 7.54
C ILE A 29 -11.84 -16.34 7.05
N THR A 30 -11.20 -16.93 6.03
CA THR A 30 -9.97 -16.38 5.43
C THR A 30 -10.22 -15.01 4.82
N GLY A 31 -11.34 -14.82 4.11
CA GLY A 31 -11.74 -13.53 3.56
C GLY A 31 -11.99 -12.46 4.63
N ALA A 32 -12.61 -12.83 5.76
CA ALA A 32 -12.83 -11.91 6.88
C ALA A 32 -11.51 -11.48 7.55
N ILE A 33 -10.58 -12.41 7.74
CA ILE A 33 -9.25 -12.13 8.28
C ILE A 33 -8.48 -11.21 7.34
N ALA A 34 -8.42 -11.54 6.04
CA ALA A 34 -7.76 -10.73 5.04
C ALA A 34 -8.34 -9.31 4.99
N ALA A 35 -9.66 -9.16 5.03
CA ALA A 35 -10.31 -7.84 5.05
C ALA A 35 -9.93 -7.02 6.29
N ASN A 36 -9.83 -7.64 7.46
CA ASN A 36 -9.41 -6.96 8.69
C ASN A 36 -7.93 -6.57 8.64
N VAL A 37 -7.06 -7.43 8.12
CA VAL A 37 -5.64 -7.13 7.92
C VAL A 37 -5.48 -5.98 6.93
N VAL A 38 -6.16 -6.02 5.80
CA VAL A 38 -6.13 -4.93 4.80
C VAL A 38 -6.63 -3.62 5.41
N LYS A 39 -7.73 -3.65 6.19
CA LYS A 39 -8.23 -2.47 6.90
C LYS A 39 -7.23 -1.89 7.89
N ALA A 40 -6.39 -2.72 8.51
CA ALA A 40 -5.35 -2.25 9.42
C ALA A 40 -4.09 -1.74 8.68
N VAL A 41 -3.71 -2.41 7.60
CA VAL A 41 -2.48 -2.12 6.84
C VAL A 41 -2.64 -0.89 5.96
N ILE A 42 -3.81 -0.66 5.35
CA ILE A 42 -4.04 0.50 4.47
C ILE A 42 -3.74 1.83 5.19
N PRO A 43 -4.31 2.12 6.37
CA PRO A 43 -4.00 3.37 7.09
C PRO A 43 -2.52 3.52 7.43
N LEU A 44 -1.86 2.45 7.87
CA LEU A 44 -0.43 2.46 8.18
C LEU A 44 0.42 2.78 6.95
N ALA A 45 0.12 2.14 5.82
CA ALA A 45 0.79 2.40 4.55
C ALA A 45 0.59 3.85 4.10
N VAL A 46 -0.62 4.40 4.27
CA VAL A 46 -0.90 5.81 3.95
C VAL A 46 -0.06 6.74 4.84
N THR A 47 -0.07 6.55 6.16
CA THR A 47 0.71 7.38 7.09
C THR A 47 2.20 7.32 6.78
N PHE A 48 2.74 6.12 6.53
CA PHE A 48 4.14 5.95 6.15
C PHE A 48 4.48 6.67 4.84
N THR A 49 3.63 6.51 3.83
CA THR A 49 3.84 7.12 2.51
C THR A 49 3.78 8.65 2.59
N VAL A 50 2.86 9.21 3.37
CA VAL A 50 2.76 10.66 3.60
C VAL A 50 4.02 11.17 4.30
N GLY A 51 4.47 10.51 5.37
CA GLY A 51 5.70 10.88 6.07
C GLY A 51 6.92 10.83 5.14
N TRP A 52 7.07 9.74 4.40
CA TRP A 52 8.14 9.59 3.42
C TRP A 52 8.12 10.68 2.35
N LEU A 53 6.95 11.03 1.82
CA LEU A 53 6.79 12.11 0.83
C LEU A 53 7.19 13.47 1.40
N VAL A 54 6.84 13.77 2.66
CA VAL A 54 7.25 15.02 3.33
C VAL A 54 8.76 15.08 3.45
N LEU A 55 9.41 14.03 3.97
CA LEU A 55 10.88 14.00 4.07
C LEU A 55 11.55 14.11 2.70
N ARG A 56 11.01 13.43 1.67
CA ARG A 56 11.53 13.49 0.30
C ARG A 56 11.36 14.87 -0.31
N GLY A 57 10.23 15.54 -0.06
CA GLY A 57 9.95 16.90 -0.50
C GLY A 57 10.90 17.90 0.14
N VAL A 58 11.08 17.81 1.46
CA VAL A 58 12.04 18.65 2.19
C VAL A 58 13.46 18.43 1.70
N GLY A 59 13.87 17.17 1.45
CA GLY A 59 15.19 16.87 0.89
C GLY A 59 15.42 17.51 -0.48
N LYS A 60 14.44 17.41 -1.39
CA LYS A 60 14.53 18.04 -2.72
C LYS A 60 14.58 19.57 -2.65
N LEU A 61 13.80 20.18 -1.75
CA LEU A 61 13.83 21.63 -1.53
C LEU A 61 15.17 22.07 -0.94
N LYS A 62 15.71 21.32 0.02
CA LYS A 62 17.05 21.55 0.57
C LYS A 62 18.11 21.48 -0.54
N ASP A 63 18.07 20.47 -1.40
CA ASP A 63 19.03 20.33 -2.50
C ASP A 63 18.90 21.47 -3.52
N GLN A 64 17.69 21.99 -3.77
CA GLN A 64 17.48 23.15 -4.63
C GLN A 64 17.96 24.47 -4.02
N VAL A 65 17.74 24.67 -2.72
CA VAL A 65 18.08 25.93 -2.02
C VAL A 65 19.55 25.99 -1.61
N PHE A 66 20.14 24.86 -1.22
CA PHE A 66 21.50 24.80 -0.67
C PHE A 66 22.50 24.04 -1.57
N GLY A 67 22.04 23.35 -2.61
CA GLY A 67 22.88 22.56 -3.51
C GLY A 67 23.19 23.22 -4.86
N ALA A 68 22.59 24.39 -5.17
CA ALA A 68 22.86 25.12 -6.40
C ALA A 68 24.26 25.78 -6.44
N ASP A 69 24.92 25.95 -5.29
CA ASP A 69 26.14 26.77 -5.16
C ASP A 69 27.43 26.03 -4.77
N LEU A 70 27.44 24.69 -4.74
CA LEU A 70 28.68 23.95 -4.47
C LEU A 70 29.25 23.35 -5.76
N PRO A 71 30.39 23.88 -6.28
CA PRO A 71 31.09 23.24 -7.38
C PRO A 71 31.51 21.84 -6.93
N LYS A 72 31.02 20.83 -7.65
CA LYS A 72 31.53 19.46 -7.54
C LYS A 72 33.02 19.49 -7.91
N ARG A 73 33.88 19.29 -6.90
CA ARG A 73 35.28 18.91 -7.08
C ARG A 73 35.39 17.41 -7.23
#